data_AF-A0A553JX61-F1
#
_entry.id   AF-A0A553JX61-F1
#
_cell.length_a   1.000
_cell.length_b   1.000
_cell.length_c   1.000
_cell.angle_alpha   90.00
_cell.angle_beta   90.00
_cell.angle_gamma   90.00
#
_symmetry.space_group_name_H-M   'P 1'
#
loop_
_entity.id
_entity.type
_entity.pdbx_description
1 polymer ?
#
loop_
_entity_poly.entity_id
_entity_poly.type
_entity_poly.pdbx_seq_one_letter_code
_entity_poly.pdbx_strand_id
1 'polypeptide(L)'
;MRINRLVAELPATLVAAGVALVVEVGLRTTSLPRLARLLGTPLAVGTDAAGPEAMTAPAALRLEPWARRRVRATRRVLRRWPLGDTCLRQALVSGQRLRRLGPSLHVGVAKIDGEIRAHAWLVIRGGVLDPMAAAASYLDLAQTDPGRHK
;
A
#
# COMPACT_ATOMS: atom_id res chain seq x y z
N MET A 1 -0.86 -33.89 6.73
CA MET A 1 -1.92 -32.86 6.65
C MET A 1 -1.36 -31.49 6.20
N ARG A 2 -0.68 -31.40 5.03
CA ARG A 2 -0.06 -30.17 4.48
C ARG A 2 -0.67 -29.71 3.13
N ILE A 3 -1.49 -30.55 2.50
CA ILE A 3 -1.95 -30.37 1.11
C ILE A 3 -3.14 -29.39 0.99
N ASN A 4 -4.05 -29.35 1.96
CA ASN A 4 -5.24 -28.47 1.90
C ASN A 4 -4.94 -26.96 1.99
N ARG A 5 -3.78 -26.55 2.53
CA ARG A 5 -3.43 -25.11 2.61
C ARG A 5 -3.03 -24.53 1.26
N LEU A 6 -2.42 -25.33 0.38
CA LEU A 6 -1.92 -24.85 -0.91
C LEU A 6 -3.06 -24.59 -1.90
N VAL A 7 -4.07 -25.45 -1.91
CA VAL A 7 -5.25 -25.31 -2.79
C VAL A 7 -6.14 -24.13 -2.37
N ALA A 8 -6.28 -23.86 -1.08
CA ALA A 8 -7.02 -22.70 -0.57
C ALA A 8 -6.27 -21.37 -0.76
N GLU A 9 -4.93 -21.39 -0.86
CA GLU A 9 -4.10 -20.19 -1.06
C GLU A 9 -3.82 -19.87 -2.54
N LEU A 10 -3.91 -20.87 -3.42
CA LEU A 10 -3.84 -20.74 -4.88
C LEU A 10 -4.77 -19.66 -5.44
N PRO A 11 -6.07 -19.60 -5.12
CA PRO A 11 -6.95 -18.56 -5.65
C PRO A 11 -6.54 -17.18 -5.16
N ALA A 12 -6.10 -17.05 -3.91
CA ALA A 12 -5.64 -15.76 -3.39
C ALA A 12 -4.35 -15.27 -4.07
N THR A 13 -3.46 -16.20 -4.41
CA THR A 13 -2.17 -15.95 -5.08
C THR A 13 -2.39 -15.62 -6.55
N LEU A 14 -3.23 -16.38 -7.26
CA LEU A 14 -3.59 -16.12 -8.66
C LEU A 14 -4.33 -14.78 -8.81
N VAL A 15 -5.26 -14.48 -7.91
CA VAL A 15 -5.93 -13.17 -7.91
C VAL A 15 -4.94 -12.05 -7.63
N ALA A 16 -3.99 -12.24 -6.70
CA ALA A 16 -2.95 -11.23 -6.46
C ALA A 16 -2.04 -11.03 -7.68
N ALA A 17 -1.69 -12.10 -8.40
CA ALA A 17 -0.91 -12.01 -9.64
C ALA A 17 -1.68 -11.31 -10.77
N GLY A 18 -2.97 -11.65 -10.96
CA GLY A 18 -3.84 -10.97 -11.93
C GLY A 18 -3.99 -9.48 -11.62
N VAL A 19 -4.16 -9.12 -10.35
CA VAL A 19 -4.20 -7.72 -9.92
C VAL A 19 -2.84 -7.04 -10.12
N ALA A 20 -1.72 -7.71 -9.85
CA ALA A 20 -0.39 -7.17 -10.12
C ALA A 20 -0.17 -6.86 -11.60
N LEU A 21 -0.67 -7.72 -12.50
CA LEU A 21 -0.65 -7.48 -13.94
C LEU A 21 -1.48 -6.23 -14.31
N VAL A 22 -2.71 -6.11 -13.80
CA VAL A 22 -3.57 -4.93 -14.02
C VAL A 22 -2.90 -3.67 -13.50
N VAL A 23 -2.28 -3.71 -12.32
CA VAL A 23 -1.52 -2.59 -11.75
C VAL A 23 -0.37 -2.20 -12.65
N GLU A 24 0.41 -3.16 -13.16
CA GLU A 24 1.53 -2.84 -14.04
C GLU A 24 1.06 -2.18 -15.34
N VAL A 25 0.05 -2.76 -16.00
CA VAL A 25 -0.52 -2.19 -17.22
C VAL A 25 -1.07 -0.79 -16.94
N GLY A 26 -1.79 -0.62 -15.83
CA GLY A 26 -2.35 0.66 -15.42
C GLY A 26 -1.29 1.71 -15.13
N LEU A 27 -0.18 1.34 -14.47
CA LEU A 27 0.94 2.26 -14.19
C LEU A 27 1.65 2.71 -15.46
N ARG A 28 1.63 1.90 -16.52
CA ARG A 28 2.25 2.24 -17.82
C ARG A 28 1.33 3.00 -18.76
N THR A 29 0.01 2.84 -18.60
CA THR A 29 -0.97 3.38 -19.56
C THR A 29 -1.83 4.51 -18.98
N THR A 30 -1.84 4.70 -17.65
CA THR A 30 -2.73 5.67 -16.98
C THR A 30 -2.00 6.45 -15.89
N SER A 31 -2.68 7.47 -15.34
CA SER A 31 -2.17 8.21 -14.18
C SER A 31 -2.46 7.49 -12.86
N LEU A 32 -1.55 7.61 -11.89
CA LEU A 32 -1.67 6.98 -10.58
C LEU A 32 -3.00 7.27 -9.87
N PRO A 33 -3.52 8.51 -9.80
CA PRO A 33 -4.79 8.79 -9.12
C PRO A 33 -5.98 8.07 -9.76
N ARG A 34 -5.99 7.95 -11.10
CA ARG A 34 -7.06 7.23 -11.82
C ARG A 34 -6.99 5.74 -11.54
N LEU A 35 -5.79 5.16 -11.62
CA LEU A 35 -5.58 3.75 -11.31
C LEU A 35 -5.97 3.43 -9.86
N ALA A 36 -5.53 4.26 -8.91
CA ALA A 36 -5.83 4.12 -7.49
C ALA A 36 -7.35 4.12 -7.23
N ARG A 37 -8.11 5.01 -7.87
CA ARG A 37 -9.59 5.02 -7.78
C ARG A 37 -10.21 3.77 -8.38
N LEU A 38 -9.77 3.33 -9.57
CA LEU A 38 -10.28 2.12 -10.22
C LEU A 38 -10.06 0.87 -9.37
N LEU A 39 -8.97 0.82 -8.61
CA LEU A 39 -8.65 -0.29 -7.72
C LEU A 39 -9.42 -0.23 -6.39
N GLY A 40 -10.21 0.81 -6.15
CA GLY A 40 -10.93 1.03 -4.90
C GLY A 40 -10.01 1.46 -3.75
N THR A 41 -8.91 2.12 -4.09
CA THR A 41 -7.87 2.62 -3.16
C THR A 41 -7.55 4.06 -3.53
N PRO A 42 -8.50 5.01 -3.40
CA PRO A 42 -8.28 6.37 -3.84
C PRO A 42 -6.97 6.92 -3.25
N LEU A 43 -6.20 7.60 -4.09
CA LEU A 43 -5.00 8.32 -3.67
C LEU A 43 -5.46 9.50 -2.81
N ALA A 44 -4.99 9.56 -1.57
CA ALA A 44 -5.11 10.73 -0.72
C ALA A 44 -4.11 11.78 -1.23
N VAL A 45 -4.62 12.96 -1.63
CA VAL A 45 -3.80 14.07 -2.13
C VAL A 45 -4.25 15.34 -1.41
N GLY A 46 -3.41 15.87 -0.52
CA GLY A 46 -3.62 17.16 0.14
C GLY A 46 -4.66 17.16 1.28
N THR A 47 -4.29 17.79 2.40
CA THR A 47 -5.07 18.17 3.62
C THR A 47 -5.92 17.13 4.36
N ASP A 48 -6.48 16.12 3.69
CA ASP A 48 -7.16 14.97 4.29
C ASP A 48 -6.20 13.79 4.55
N ALA A 49 -4.97 13.91 4.07
CA ALA A 49 -3.87 13.12 4.57
C ALA A 49 -3.56 13.63 5.97
N ALA A 50 -4.16 12.98 6.97
CA ALA A 50 -4.10 13.36 8.36
C ALA A 50 -2.72 13.93 8.73
N GLY A 51 -2.70 15.22 9.05
CA GLY A 51 -1.49 15.94 9.36
C GLY A 51 -0.72 15.32 10.54
N PRO A 52 0.50 15.79 10.81
CA PRO A 52 1.41 15.20 11.80
C PRO A 52 0.83 15.05 13.23
N GLU A 53 -0.31 15.68 13.54
CA GLU A 53 -1.02 15.49 14.81
C GLU A 53 -1.76 14.16 14.96
N ALA A 54 -1.98 13.38 13.88
CA ALA A 54 -2.70 12.10 13.95
C ALA A 54 -1.79 10.85 13.99
N MET A 55 -0.47 11.02 14.04
CA MET A 55 0.51 9.91 14.07
C MET A 55 1.22 9.80 15.42
N THR A 56 0.46 9.86 16.53
CA THR A 56 0.94 9.44 17.86
C THR A 56 1.10 7.92 17.90
N ALA A 57 2.18 7.40 17.30
CA ALA A 57 2.44 5.98 17.05
C ALA A 57 1.31 5.31 16.22
N PRO A 58 1.59 4.67 15.07
CA PRO A 58 0.54 3.99 14.33
C PRO A 58 -0.10 2.94 15.23
N ALA A 59 -1.36 3.16 15.64
CA ALA A 59 -2.12 2.15 16.34
C ALA A 59 -2.07 0.89 15.47
N ALA A 60 -1.43 -0.17 15.98
CA ALA A 60 -1.12 -1.35 15.18
C ALA A 60 -2.42 -1.87 14.55
N LEU A 61 -2.55 -1.73 13.23
CA LEU A 61 -3.78 -2.07 12.52
C LEU A 61 -4.08 -3.56 12.76
N ARG A 62 -5.11 -3.84 13.55
CA ARG A 62 -5.58 -5.20 13.78
C ARG A 62 -6.37 -5.67 12.57
N LEU A 63 -5.66 -6.22 11.60
CA LEU A 63 -6.27 -6.87 10.44
C LEU A 63 -6.95 -8.18 10.84
N GLU A 64 -8.13 -8.41 10.27
CA GLU A 64 -8.80 -9.70 10.31
C GLU A 64 -7.93 -10.81 9.68
N PRO A 65 -8.10 -12.09 10.10
CA PRO A 65 -7.28 -13.20 9.58
C PRO A 65 -7.32 -13.33 8.05
N TRP A 66 -8.48 -13.08 7.42
CA TRP A 66 -8.61 -13.12 5.97
C TRP A 66 -7.84 -11.99 5.27
N ALA A 67 -7.80 -10.80 5.87
CA ALA A 67 -7.09 -9.64 5.34
C ALA A 67 -5.59 -9.86 5.41
N ARG A 68 -5.09 -10.37 6.56
CA ARG A 68 -3.67 -10.77 6.71
C ARG A 68 -3.27 -11.82 5.68
N ARG A 69 -4.11 -12.82 5.41
CA ARG A 69 -3.83 -13.84 4.37
C ARG A 69 -3.67 -13.20 2.99
N ARG A 70 -4.54 -12.26 2.62
CA ARG A 70 -4.46 -11.56 1.33
C ARG A 70 -3.19 -10.72 1.20
N VAL A 71 -2.83 -9.95 2.23
CA VAL A 71 -1.58 -9.16 2.23
C VAL A 71 -0.36 -10.07 2.13
N ARG A 72 -0.32 -11.20 2.85
CA ARG A 72 0.77 -12.17 2.72
C ARG A 72 0.85 -12.78 1.32
N ALA A 73 -0.30 -13.11 0.70
CA ALA A 73 -0.33 -13.62 -0.67
C ALA A 73 0.22 -12.58 -1.66
N THR A 74 -0.23 -11.33 -1.57
CA THR A 74 0.32 -10.20 -2.35
C THR A 74 1.83 -10.12 -2.19
N ARG A 75 2.34 -10.13 -0.95
CA ARG A 75 3.77 -10.06 -0.69
C ARG A 75 4.55 -11.21 -1.30
N ARG A 76 4.01 -12.45 -1.25
CA ARG A 76 4.66 -13.62 -1.85
C ARG A 76 4.74 -13.54 -3.38
N VAL A 77 3.69 -13.03 -4.03
CA VAL A 77 3.63 -12.84 -5.48
C VAL A 77 4.63 -11.78 -5.90
N LEU A 78 4.56 -10.59 -5.30
CA LEU A 78 5.37 -9.44 -5.70
C LEU A 78 6.87 -9.66 -5.43
N ARG A 79 7.23 -10.42 -4.39
CA ARG A 79 8.63 -10.83 -4.14
C ARG A 79 9.25 -11.64 -5.28
N ARG A 80 8.45 -12.28 -6.12
CA ARG A 80 8.89 -13.08 -7.28
C ARG A 80 8.54 -12.42 -8.60
N TRP A 81 8.02 -11.20 -8.56
CA TRP A 81 7.48 -10.56 -9.75
C TRP A 81 8.62 -10.01 -10.61
N PRO A 82 8.62 -10.30 -11.93
CA PRO A 82 9.75 -9.98 -12.82
C PRO A 82 10.00 -8.48 -13.00
N LEU A 83 9.04 -7.64 -12.60
CA LEU A 83 9.08 -6.18 -12.75
C LEU A 83 9.43 -5.45 -11.45
N GLY A 84 9.89 -6.21 -10.46
CA GLY A 84 10.34 -5.71 -9.16
C GLY A 84 9.25 -5.65 -8.08
N ASP A 85 9.71 -5.67 -6.84
CA ASP A 85 8.89 -5.54 -5.63
C ASP A 85 8.99 -4.10 -5.10
N THR A 86 8.09 -3.22 -5.55
CA THR A 86 8.08 -1.82 -5.09
C THR A 86 6.97 -1.56 -4.08
N CYS A 87 7.23 -0.65 -3.14
CA CYS A 87 6.26 -0.21 -2.13
C CYS A 87 4.93 0.22 -2.76
N LEU A 88 4.98 0.96 -3.88
CA LEU A 88 3.81 1.40 -4.62
C LEU A 88 2.97 0.22 -5.16
N ARG A 89 3.62 -0.77 -5.77
CA ARG A 89 2.93 -1.96 -6.30
C ARG A 89 2.31 -2.77 -5.16
N GLN A 90 3.06 -2.97 -4.07
CA GLN A 90 2.56 -3.64 -2.88
C GLN A 90 1.34 -2.93 -2.29
N ALA A 91 1.36 -1.60 -2.21
CA ALA A 91 0.26 -0.80 -1.69
C ALA A 91 -0.98 -0.88 -2.62
N LEU A 92 -0.82 -0.73 -3.93
CA LEU A 92 -1.93 -0.82 -4.89
C LEU A 92 -2.57 -2.21 -4.90
N VAL A 93 -1.78 -3.27 -4.99
CA VAL A 93 -2.29 -4.65 -5.00
C VAL A 93 -2.94 -4.98 -3.65
N SER A 94 -2.26 -4.68 -2.53
CA SER A 94 -2.83 -4.95 -1.19
C SER A 94 -4.10 -4.14 -0.96
N GLY A 95 -4.13 -2.88 -1.35
CA GLY A 95 -5.28 -2.02 -1.22
C GLY A 95 -6.46 -2.55 -2.03
N GLN A 96 -6.25 -2.97 -3.29
CA GLN A 96 -7.32 -3.57 -4.09
C GLN A 96 -7.91 -4.82 -3.42
N ARG A 97 -7.04 -5.67 -2.85
CA ARG A 97 -7.45 -6.89 -2.14
C ARG A 97 -8.21 -6.59 -0.84
N LEU A 98 -7.98 -5.41 -0.27
CA LEU A 98 -8.60 -4.89 0.94
C LEU A 98 -9.66 -3.81 0.67
N ARG A 99 -10.07 -3.57 -0.58
CA ARG A 99 -10.98 -2.47 -0.97
C ARG A 99 -12.27 -2.37 -0.14
N ARG A 100 -12.77 -3.51 0.35
CA ARG A 100 -13.96 -3.58 1.22
C ARG A 100 -13.78 -2.94 2.59
N LEU A 101 -12.53 -2.69 3.00
CA LEU A 101 -12.19 -2.01 4.25
C LEU A 101 -12.09 -0.49 4.09
N GLY A 102 -12.31 0.04 2.89
CA GLY A 102 -12.15 1.47 2.57
C GLY A 102 -10.70 1.96 2.69
N PRO A 103 -9.70 1.28 2.10
CA PRO A 103 -8.32 1.74 2.13
C PRO A 103 -8.13 3.03 1.32
N SER A 104 -7.34 3.96 1.85
CA SER A 104 -6.78 5.09 1.09
C SER A 104 -5.30 4.85 0.83
N LEU A 105 -4.83 5.13 -0.39
CA LEU A 105 -3.42 5.06 -0.76
C LEU A 105 -2.74 6.39 -0.43
N HIS A 106 -1.61 6.33 0.25
CA HIS A 106 -0.78 7.48 0.59
C HIS A 106 0.60 7.28 -0.03
N VAL A 107 1.17 8.36 -0.56
CA VAL A 107 2.50 8.38 -1.17
C VAL A 107 3.26 9.55 -0.57
N GLY A 108 4.40 9.26 0.03
CA GLY A 108 5.22 10.23 0.73
C GLY A 108 6.69 9.86 0.66
N VAL A 109 7.46 10.40 1.59
CA VAL A 109 8.83 9.99 1.85
C VAL A 109 8.92 9.40 3.25
N ALA A 110 9.72 8.36 3.40
CA ALA A 110 10.02 7.76 4.69
C ALA A 110 11.53 7.86 4.95
N LYS A 111 11.90 8.09 6.21
CA LYS A 111 13.30 7.96 6.62
C LYS A 111 13.56 6.48 6.92
N ILE A 112 14.30 5.83 6.05
CA ILE A 112 14.66 4.41 6.15
C ILE A 112 16.17 4.36 6.28
N ASP A 113 16.67 3.83 7.41
CA ASP A 113 18.11 3.70 7.70
C ASP A 113 18.91 5.01 7.51
N GLY A 114 18.30 6.15 7.83
CA GLY A 114 18.94 7.46 7.71
C GLY A 114 18.70 8.18 6.37
N GLU A 115 18.24 7.47 5.33
CA GLU A 115 17.98 8.03 4.01
C GLU A 115 16.50 8.37 3.80
N ILE A 116 16.25 9.49 3.11
CA ILE A 116 14.90 9.88 2.68
C ILE A 116 14.58 9.15 1.38
N ARG A 117 13.59 8.25 1.40
CA ARG A 117 13.17 7.48 0.22
C ARG A 117 11.68 7.61 -0.02
N ALA A 118 11.30 7.69 -1.29
CA ALA A 118 9.89 7.68 -1.69
C ALA A 118 9.23 6.36 -1.22
N HIS A 119 8.09 6.47 -0.56
CA HIS A 119 7.38 5.35 0.03
C HIS A 119 5.87 5.46 -0.18
N ALA A 120 5.21 4.31 -0.21
CA ALA A 120 3.76 4.23 -0.36
C ALA A 120 3.18 3.29 0.68
N TRP A 121 2.13 3.73 1.37
CA TRP A 121 1.45 2.97 2.41
C TRP A 121 -0.07 3.07 2.26
N LEU A 122 -0.78 2.22 2.99
CA LEU A 122 -2.24 2.26 3.06
C LEU A 122 -2.68 2.73 4.44
N VAL A 123 -3.71 3.57 4.46
CA VAL A 123 -4.45 3.87 5.69
C VAL A 123 -5.81 3.21 5.60
N ILE A 124 -6.16 2.46 6.65
CA ILE A 124 -7.39 1.69 6.74
C ILE A 124 -8.01 1.96 8.11
N ARG A 125 -9.16 2.64 8.14
CA ARG A 125 -9.87 2.97 9.40
C ARG A 125 -8.94 3.65 10.44
N GLY A 126 -8.10 4.58 10.00
CA GLY A 126 -7.13 5.28 10.85
C GLY A 126 -5.87 4.49 11.21
N GLY A 127 -5.77 3.20 10.86
CA GLY A 127 -4.56 2.40 11.06
C GLY A 127 -3.68 2.37 9.82
N VAL A 128 -2.36 2.42 10.02
CA VAL A 128 -1.36 2.33 8.95
C VAL A 128 -1.05 0.87 8.63
N LEU A 129 -1.09 0.53 7.35
CA LEU A 129 -0.58 -0.72 6.80
C LEU A 129 0.57 -0.40 5.86
N ASP A 130 1.79 -0.60 6.35
CA ASP A 130 3.00 -0.63 5.52
C ASP A 130 3.26 -2.07 5.05
N PRO A 131 3.11 -2.37 3.74
CA PRO A 131 3.36 -3.69 3.20
C PRO A 131 4.82 -4.17 3.33
N MET A 132 5.76 -3.22 3.35
CA MET A 132 7.18 -3.50 3.46
C MET A 132 7.67 -3.45 4.92
N ALA A 133 6.87 -2.88 5.84
CA ALA A 133 7.24 -2.63 7.23
C ALA A 133 8.58 -1.87 7.33
N ALA A 134 8.79 -0.92 6.43
CA ALA A 134 10.09 -0.34 6.13
C ALA A 134 10.38 0.94 6.91
N ALA A 135 9.39 1.63 7.47
CA ALA A 135 9.60 2.94 8.09
C ALA A 135 9.29 3.00 9.58
N ALA A 136 10.17 3.69 10.31
CA ALA A 136 9.96 4.15 11.68
C ALA A 136 9.26 5.53 11.74
N SER A 137 9.32 6.33 10.66
CA SER A 137 8.66 7.62 10.53
C SER A 137 8.28 7.91 9.07
N TYR A 138 7.05 8.38 8.84
CA TYR A 138 6.50 8.73 7.52
C TYR A 138 6.29 10.25 7.43
N LEU A 139 6.60 10.83 6.26
CA LEU A 139 6.37 12.22 5.90
C LEU A 139 5.58 12.25 4.58
N ASP A 140 4.51 13.02 4.51
CA ASP A 140 3.72 13.14 3.28
C ASP A 140 4.39 14.11 2.29
N LEU A 141 4.46 13.72 1.01
CA LEU A 141 5.00 14.56 -0.06
C LEU A 141 4.13 15.81 -0.30
N ALA A 142 2.83 15.75 0.01
CA ALA A 142 1.92 16.88 -0.11
C ALA A 142 2.23 18.03 0.87
N GLN A 143 3.07 17.82 1.89
CA GLN A 143 3.49 18.89 2.81
C GLN A 143 4.68 19.71 2.32
N THR A 144 5.28 19.39 1.18
CA THR A 144 6.39 20.19 0.63
C THR A 144 5.85 21.38 -0.15
N ASP A 145 5.31 22.38 0.54
CA ASP A 145 5.20 23.73 -0.02
C ASP A 145 6.57 24.43 0.15
N PRO A 146 7.30 24.79 -0.92
CA PRO A 146 8.51 25.62 -0.81
C PRO A 146 8.20 27.11 -0.54
N GLY A 147 6.95 27.48 -0.28
CA GLY A 147 6.54 28.85 -0.06
C GLY A 147 6.43 29.24 1.41
N ARG A 148 7.26 30.23 1.79
CA ARG A 148 7.09 31.19 2.92
C ARG A 148 7.70 30.75 4.25
N HIS A 149 8.84 31.35 4.60
CA HIS A 149 8.92 32.36 5.67
C HIS A 149 10.13 33.28 5.43
N LYS A 150 9.84 34.59 5.29
CA LYS A 150 10.77 35.69 5.55
C LYS A 150 11.00 35.82 7.04
#